data_AF-A0A3A3EL39-F1
#
_entry.id   AF-A0A3A3EL39-F1
#
_cell.length_a   1.000
_cell.length_b   1.000
_cell.length_c   1.000
_cell.angle_alpha   90.00
_cell.angle_beta   90.00
_cell.angle_gamma   90.00
#
_symmetry.space_group_name_H-M   'P 1'
#
loop_
_entity.id
_entity.type
_entity.pdbx_description
1 polymer ?
#
loop_
_entity_poly.entity_id
_entity_poly.type
_entity_poly.pdbx_seq_one_letter_code
_entity_poly.pdbx_strand_id
1 'polypeptide(L)'
;MIDTATYAQLQQDVGDDLAKQLLQVYITESRQIVADLADATKQSEIEINAHSLKSSSRSYGALAVGGLAEQIEQKAKTSQYDDELQSLIALLQDQFAQTLTHAQSLIGTN
;
A
#
# COMPACT_ATOMS: atom_id res chain seq x y z
N MET A 1 -5.50 4.59 5.69
CA MET A 1 -6.88 4.05 5.75
C MET A 1 -7.40 3.85 4.33
N ILE A 2 -8.28 2.87 4.11
CA ILE A 2 -9.01 2.71 2.83
C ILE A 2 -10.11 3.78 2.69
N ASP A 3 -10.17 4.41 1.53
CA ASP A 3 -11.23 5.33 1.12
C ASP A 3 -12.55 4.57 0.91
N THR A 4 -13.57 4.95 1.65
CA THR A 4 -14.86 4.25 1.67
C THR A 4 -15.62 4.38 0.37
N ALA A 5 -15.48 5.51 -0.34
CA ALA A 5 -16.16 5.72 -1.63
C ALA A 5 -15.58 4.80 -2.71
N THR A 6 -14.26 4.68 -2.75
CA THR A 6 -13.55 3.79 -3.68
C THR A 6 -13.89 2.32 -3.40
N TYR A 7 -13.92 1.91 -2.12
CA TYR A 7 -14.31 0.55 -1.76
C TYR A 7 -15.78 0.27 -2.06
N ALA A 8 -16.69 1.21 -1.80
CA ALA A 8 -18.10 1.06 -2.15
C ALA A 8 -18.31 0.94 -3.67
N GLN A 9 -17.55 1.67 -4.47
CA GLN A 9 -17.56 1.51 -5.93
C GLN A 9 -17.08 0.12 -6.34
N LEU A 10 -16.00 -0.39 -5.74
CA LEU A 10 -15.52 -1.75 -5.98
C LEU A 10 -16.59 -2.80 -5.64
N GLN A 11 -17.29 -2.64 -4.51
CA GLN A 11 -18.42 -3.49 -4.15
C GLN A 11 -19.55 -3.46 -5.19
N GLN A 12 -19.85 -2.29 -5.77
CA GLN A 12 -20.86 -2.17 -6.83
C GLN A 12 -20.41 -2.83 -8.14
N ASP A 13 -19.13 -2.76 -8.47
CA ASP A 13 -18.60 -3.26 -9.75
C ASP A 13 -18.44 -4.79 -9.76
N VAL A 14 -17.99 -5.38 -8.65
CA VAL A 14 -17.65 -6.81 -8.58
C VAL A 14 -18.51 -7.62 -7.60
N GLY A 15 -19.33 -6.96 -6.78
CA GLY A 15 -20.10 -7.57 -5.69
C GLY A 15 -19.30 -7.65 -4.37
N ASP A 16 -20.03 -7.68 -3.25
CA ASP A 16 -19.45 -7.61 -1.90
C ASP A 16 -18.41 -8.71 -1.62
N ASP A 17 -18.73 -9.96 -1.92
CA ASP A 17 -17.84 -11.09 -1.63
C ASP A 17 -16.54 -11.03 -2.42
N LEU A 18 -16.62 -10.64 -3.70
CA LEU A 18 -15.44 -10.53 -4.55
C LEU A 18 -14.62 -9.28 -4.19
N ALA A 19 -15.27 -8.16 -3.84
CA ALA A 19 -14.57 -6.97 -3.35
C ALA A 19 -13.77 -7.26 -2.08
N LYS A 20 -14.33 -8.03 -1.14
CA LYS A 20 -13.63 -8.49 0.08
C LYS A 20 -12.41 -9.36 -0.27
N GLN A 21 -12.55 -10.29 -1.23
CA GLN A 21 -11.44 -11.15 -1.67
C GLN A 21 -10.34 -10.33 -2.35
N LEU A 22 -10.68 -9.40 -3.23
CA LEU A 22 -9.71 -8.54 -3.90
C LEU A 22 -8.97 -7.65 -2.90
N LEU A 23 -9.68 -7.09 -1.92
CA LEU A 23 -9.06 -6.31 -0.85
C LEU A 23 -8.11 -7.18 0.00
N GLN A 24 -8.48 -8.43 0.28
CA GLN A 24 -7.62 -9.39 0.99
C GLN A 24 -6.35 -9.71 0.19
N VAL A 25 -6.46 -9.90 -1.14
CA VAL A 25 -5.30 -10.11 -2.02
C VAL A 25 -4.41 -8.88 -2.00
N TYR A 26 -4.98 -7.69 -2.18
CA TYR A 26 -4.24 -6.42 -2.12
C TYR A 26 -3.44 -6.26 -0.82
N ILE A 27 -4.07 -6.51 0.33
CA ILE A 27 -3.38 -6.42 1.63
C ILE A 27 -2.23 -7.42 1.72
N THR A 28 -2.43 -8.63 1.21
CA THR A 28 -1.43 -9.70 1.27
C THR A 28 -0.22 -9.37 0.42
N GLU A 29 -0.44 -8.95 -0.83
CA GLU A 29 0.62 -8.51 -1.74
C GLU A 29 1.33 -7.25 -1.23
N SER A 30 0.56 -6.25 -0.81
CA SER A 30 1.12 -4.98 -0.30
C SER A 30 1.95 -5.18 0.96
N ARG A 31 1.61 -6.14 1.83
CA ARG A 31 2.40 -6.47 3.01
C ARG A 31 3.80 -6.97 2.63
N GLN A 32 3.88 -7.84 1.63
CA GLN A 32 5.16 -8.34 1.14
C GLN A 32 5.99 -7.20 0.55
N ILE A 33 5.37 -6.35 -0.26
CA ILE A 33 6.05 -5.19 -0.87
C ILE A 33 6.57 -4.22 0.20
N VAL A 34 5.77 -3.91 1.23
CA VAL A 34 6.17 -3.03 2.33
C VAL A 34 7.31 -3.64 3.16
N ALA A 35 7.33 -4.96 3.34
CA ALA A 35 8.44 -5.64 3.99
C ALA A 35 9.72 -5.56 3.13
N ASP A 36 9.60 -5.76 1.81
CA ASP A 36 10.71 -5.67 0.87
C ASP A 36 11.27 -4.25 0.75
N LEU A 37 10.41 -3.22 0.85
CA LEU A 37 10.83 -1.81 0.89
C LEU A 37 11.68 -1.48 2.12
N ALA A 38 11.43 -2.14 3.24
CA ALA A 38 12.19 -1.96 4.48
C ALA A 38 13.45 -2.83 4.56
N ASP A 39 13.64 -3.75 3.61
CA ASP A 39 14.82 -4.59 3.55
C ASP A 39 16.00 -3.81 2.93
N ALA A 40 17.00 -3.50 3.75
CA ALA A 40 18.20 -2.79 3.32
C ALA A 40 19.02 -3.56 2.26
N THR A 41 18.80 -4.87 2.08
CA THR A 41 19.44 -5.66 1.02
C THR A 41 18.76 -5.52 -0.34
N LYS A 42 17.53 -4.99 -0.36
CA LYS A 42 16.69 -4.84 -1.57
C LYS A 42 16.59 -3.40 -2.06
N GLN A 43 17.58 -2.56 -1.73
CA GLN A 43 17.60 -1.14 -2.13
C GLN A 43 17.35 -0.94 -3.63
N SER A 44 17.96 -1.75 -4.49
CA SER A 44 17.76 -1.71 -5.95
C SER A 44 16.33 -1.98 -6.42
N GLU A 45 15.50 -2.61 -5.60
CA GLU A 45 14.11 -2.93 -5.90
C GLU A 45 13.13 -1.90 -5.33
N ILE A 46 13.60 -0.95 -4.50
CA ILE A 46 12.74 0.01 -3.81
C ILE A 46 11.89 0.81 -4.79
N GLU A 47 12.46 1.25 -5.90
CA GLU A 47 11.71 1.99 -6.93
C GLU A 47 10.56 1.16 -7.51
N ILE A 48 10.82 -0.08 -7.92
CA ILE A 48 9.85 -0.97 -8.55
C ILE A 48 8.75 -1.37 -7.55
N ASN A 49 9.15 -1.66 -6.31
CA ASN A 49 8.26 -2.02 -5.23
C ASN A 49 7.35 -0.83 -4.86
N ALA A 50 7.91 0.36 -4.74
CA ALA A 50 7.16 1.59 -4.47
C ALA A 50 6.19 1.92 -5.62
N HIS A 51 6.63 1.76 -6.87
CA HIS A 51 5.79 1.96 -8.05
C HIS A 51 4.59 1.01 -8.07
N SER A 52 4.83 -0.28 -7.79
CA SER A 52 3.80 -1.31 -7.74
C SER A 52 2.81 -1.04 -6.61
N LEU A 53 3.31 -0.73 -5.40
CA LEU A 53 2.48 -0.41 -4.24
C LEU A 53 1.61 0.82 -4.48
N LYS A 54 2.15 1.86 -5.13
CA LYS A 54 1.41 3.08 -5.48
C LYS A 54 0.19 2.77 -6.33
N SER A 55 0.40 2.03 -7.42
CA SER A 55 -0.66 1.71 -8.38
C SER A 55 -1.75 0.86 -7.73
N SER A 56 -1.36 -0.23 -7.05
CA SER A 56 -2.31 -1.08 -6.33
C SER A 56 -3.08 -0.30 -5.28
N SER A 57 -2.38 0.52 -4.48
CA SER A 57 -3.02 1.29 -3.40
C SER A 57 -4.06 2.29 -3.92
N ARG A 58 -3.82 2.93 -5.07
CA ARG A 58 -4.80 3.83 -5.68
C ARG A 58 -6.06 3.10 -6.16
N SER A 59 -5.92 1.90 -6.72
CA SER A 59 -7.05 1.09 -7.19
C SER A 59 -7.99 0.65 -6.06
N TYR A 60 -7.44 0.36 -4.87
CA TYR A 60 -8.22 -0.11 -3.72
C TYR A 60 -8.60 1.02 -2.73
N GLY A 61 -8.30 2.28 -3.04
CA GLY A 61 -8.63 3.42 -2.18
C GLY A 61 -7.66 3.67 -1.02
N ALA A 62 -6.53 2.97 -0.96
CA ALA A 62 -5.45 3.24 0.00
C ALA A 62 -4.63 4.48 -0.38
N LEU A 63 -5.28 5.63 -0.54
CA LEU A 63 -4.68 6.85 -1.10
C LEU A 63 -3.45 7.34 -0.32
N ALA A 64 -3.49 7.24 1.02
CA ALA A 64 -2.36 7.62 1.88
C ALA A 64 -1.13 6.74 1.66
N VAL A 65 -1.32 5.42 1.53
CA VAL A 65 -0.25 4.46 1.21
C VAL A 65 0.31 4.75 -0.18
N GLY A 66 -0.56 5.03 -1.16
CA GLY A 66 -0.15 5.39 -2.51
C GLY A 66 0.65 6.69 -2.58
N GLY A 67 0.30 7.70 -1.78
CA GLY A 67 1.05 8.95 -1.70
C GLY A 67 2.42 8.81 -1.04
N LEU A 68 2.55 7.96 -0.01
CA LEU A 68 3.85 7.65 0.60
C LEU A 68 4.72 6.81 -0.34
N ALA A 69 4.14 5.83 -1.03
CA ALA A 69 4.83 5.04 -2.04
C ALA A 69 5.37 5.91 -3.19
N GLU A 70 4.61 6.91 -3.64
CA GLU A 70 5.08 7.87 -4.64
C GLU A 70 6.28 8.69 -4.15
N GLN A 71 6.28 9.15 -2.90
CA GLN A 71 7.42 9.87 -2.33
C GLN A 71 8.67 8.99 -2.25
N ILE A 72 8.52 7.74 -1.83
CA ILE A 72 9.59 6.73 -1.79
C ILE A 72 10.14 6.46 -3.20
N GLU A 73 9.26 6.27 -4.20
CA GLU A 73 9.66 6.07 -5.60
C GLU A 73 10.49 7.25 -6.11
N GLN A 74 10.05 8.50 -5.87
CA GLN A 74 10.78 9.69 -6.31
C GLN A 74 12.13 9.84 -5.62
N LYS A 75 12.20 9.55 -4.31
CA LYS A 75 13.47 9.57 -3.56
C LYS A 75 14.42 8.46 -4.03
N ALA A 76 13.92 7.24 -4.21
CA ALA A 76 14.72 6.12 -4.72
C ALA A 76 15.30 6.41 -6.12
N LYS A 77 14.56 7.08 -7.00
CA LYS A 77 15.05 7.53 -8.33
C LYS A 77 16.24 8.48 -8.26
N THR A 78 16.38 9.24 -7.17
CA THR A 78 17.55 10.10 -6.95
C THR A 78 18.78 9.34 -6.45
N SER A 79 18.67 8.01 -6.27
CA SER A 79 19.71 7.10 -5.77
C SER A 79 20.28 7.49 -4.41
N GLN A 80 19.50 8.20 -3.61
CA GLN A 80 19.86 8.60 -2.25
C GLN A 80 19.10 7.72 -1.25
N TYR A 81 19.79 6.70 -0.75
CA TYR A 81 19.31 5.86 0.36
C TYR A 81 19.75 6.47 1.69
N ASP A 82 19.19 7.63 1.98
CA ASP A 82 19.48 8.43 3.17
C ASP A 82 18.50 8.14 4.32
N ASP A 83 18.72 8.78 5.46
CA ASP A 83 17.85 8.68 6.62
C ASP A 83 16.41 9.18 6.33
N GLU A 84 16.25 10.05 5.34
CA GLU A 84 14.94 10.55 4.90
C GLU A 84 14.15 9.45 4.19
N LEU A 85 14.77 8.69 3.29
CA LEU A 85 14.15 7.54 2.66
C LEU A 85 13.75 6.48 3.71
N GLN A 86 14.63 6.18 4.67
CA GLN A 86 14.29 5.26 5.75
C GLN A 86 13.13 5.77 6.60
N SER A 87 13.09 7.07 6.89
CA SER A 87 11.98 7.70 7.61
C SER A 87 10.66 7.58 6.83
N LEU A 88 10.69 7.78 5.51
CA LEU A 88 9.52 7.60 4.64
C LEU A 88 9.04 6.15 4.62
N ILE A 89 9.96 5.18 4.58
CA ILE A 89 9.61 3.76 4.65
C ILE A 89 8.98 3.41 6.02
N ALA A 90 9.50 3.95 7.11
CA ALA A 90 8.90 3.76 8.44
C ALA A 90 7.50 4.38 8.52
N LEU A 91 7.30 5.57 7.96
CA LEU A 91 5.98 6.21 7.85
C LEU A 91 5.01 5.38 6.99
N LEU A 92 5.50 4.81 5.89
CA LEU A 92 4.73 3.91 5.04
C LEU A 92 4.27 2.67 5.81
N GLN A 93 5.15 2.07 6.62
CA GLN A 93 4.83 0.90 7.44
C GLN A 93 3.72 1.21 8.46
N ASP A 94 3.81 2.34 9.17
CA ASP A 94 2.78 2.77 10.12
C ASP A 94 1.45 3.04 9.41
N GLN A 95 1.49 3.79 8.31
CA GLN A 95 0.30 4.08 7.52
C GLN A 95 -0.33 2.83 6.91
N PHE A 96 0.50 1.86 6.51
CA PHE A 96 0.05 0.57 6.00
C PHE A 96 -0.60 -0.25 7.10
N ALA A 97 -0.06 -0.28 8.32
CA ALA A 97 -0.66 -0.95 9.47
C ALA A 97 -2.07 -0.42 9.77
N GLN A 98 -2.26 0.91 9.79
CA GLN A 98 -3.59 1.51 9.93
C GLN A 98 -4.55 1.14 8.80
N THR A 99 -4.03 1.07 7.57
CA THR A 99 -4.80 0.66 6.40
C THR A 99 -5.21 -0.80 6.48
N LEU A 100 -4.33 -1.66 6.99
CA LEU A 100 -4.56 -3.08 7.24
C LEU A 100 -5.70 -3.28 8.24
N THR A 101 -5.66 -2.58 9.38
CA THR A 101 -6.73 -2.64 10.39
C THR A 101 -8.07 -2.19 9.81
N HIS A 102 -8.09 -1.08 9.08
CA HIS A 102 -9.33 -0.60 8.45
C HIS A 102 -9.85 -1.58 7.40
N ALA A 103 -8.98 -2.10 6.54
CA ALA A 103 -9.36 -3.04 5.50
C ALA A 103 -9.88 -4.37 6.09
N GLN A 104 -9.27 -4.87 7.18
CA GLN A 104 -9.77 -6.03 7.91
C GLN A 104 -11.17 -5.81 8.49
N SER A 105 -11.49 -4.62 9.00
CA SER A 105 -12.86 -4.32 9.43
C SER A 105 -13.84 -4.37 8.26
N LEU A 106 -13.48 -3.89 7.08
CA LEU A 106 -14.33 -3.94 5.88
C LEU A 106 -14.56 -5.38 5.38
N ILE A 107 -13.54 -6.24 5.49
CA ILE A 107 -13.64 -7.67 5.13
C ILE A 107 -14.48 -8.44 6.15
N GLY A 108 -14.22 -8.22 7.43
CA GLY A 108 -14.80 -8.96 8.55
C GLY A 108 -16.20 -8.53 8.99
N THR A 109 -16.76 -7.45 8.40
CA THR A 109 -18.15 -7.09 8.67
C THR A 109 -19.06 -8.04 7.88
N ASN A 110 -19.59 -9.04 8.58
CA ASN A 110 -20.72 -9.89 8.19
C ASN A 110 -22.00 -9.32 8.79
#